data_AF-A0A6A4ML79-F1
#
_entry.id   AF-A0A6A4ML79-F1
#
_cell.length_a   1.000
_cell.length_b   1.000
_cell.length_c   1.000
_cell.angle_alpha   90.00
_cell.angle_beta   90.00
_cell.angle_gamma   90.00
#
_symmetry.space_group_name_H-M   'P 1'
#
loop_
_entity.id
_entity.type
_entity.pdbx_description
1 polymer ?
#
loop_
_entity_poly.entity_id
_entity_poly.type
_entity_poly.pdbx_seq_one_letter_code
_entity_poly.pdbx_strand_id
1 'polypeptide(L)'
;MSLSRPFDFIKDLNDSKHLWKIAVRITQIWYVQIPSKLGHLEMILMDSKVIQNFILFVNLFEPLLLIKTFYFLLEGGQNTSVS
;
A
#
# COMPACT_ATOMS: atom_id res chain seq x y z
N MET A 1 -35.55 8.22 8.01
CA MET A 1 -34.38 8.27 7.10
C MET A 1 -33.50 7.07 7.39
N SER A 2 -33.31 6.13 6.45
CA SER A 2 -32.33 5.05 6.66
C SER A 2 -30.94 5.62 6.42
N LEU A 3 -30.12 5.75 7.48
CA LEU A 3 -28.69 6.00 7.30
C LEU A 3 -28.14 4.87 6.42
N SER A 4 -27.58 5.22 5.26
CA SER A 4 -26.94 4.24 4.39
C SER A 4 -25.86 3.50 5.17
N ARG A 5 -25.72 2.18 4.96
CA ARG A 5 -24.68 1.37 5.62
C ARG A 5 -23.29 2.03 5.45
N PRO A 6 -22.45 2.04 6.51
CA PRO A 6 -21.10 2.58 6.43
C PRO A 6 -20.27 1.82 5.39
N PHE A 7 -19.19 2.44 4.93
CA PHE A 7 -18.25 1.78 4.04
C PHE A 7 -17.33 0.85 4.84
N ASP A 8 -17.17 -0.37 4.37
CA ASP A 8 -16.21 -1.35 4.87
C ASP A 8 -14.82 -1.14 4.22
N PHE A 9 -13.75 -1.58 4.88
CA PHE A 9 -12.40 -1.60 4.30
C PHE A 9 -12.13 -2.91 3.56
N ILE A 10 -11.16 -2.90 2.65
CA ILE A 10 -10.78 -4.09 1.87
C ILE A 10 -10.37 -5.24 2.79
N LYS A 11 -9.67 -4.94 3.89
CA LYS A 11 -9.23 -5.94 4.88
C LYS A 11 -10.36 -6.64 5.63
N ASP A 12 -11.55 -6.04 5.66
CA ASP A 12 -12.69 -6.54 6.43
C ASP A 12 -13.57 -7.47 5.57
N LEU A 13 -13.33 -7.52 4.25
CA LEU A 13 -14.03 -8.39 3.31
C LEU A 13 -13.83 -9.86 3.68
N ASN A 14 -14.94 -10.58 3.83
CA ASN A 14 -14.98 -12.00 4.13
C ASN A 14 -16.33 -12.61 3.75
N ASP A 15 -16.51 -13.90 3.99
CA ASP A 15 -17.72 -14.64 3.61
C ASP A 15 -18.89 -14.51 4.59
N SER A 16 -18.74 -13.73 5.68
CA SER A 16 -19.79 -13.59 6.71
C SER A 16 -20.96 -12.70 6.27
N LYS A 17 -20.77 -11.82 5.28
CA LYS A 17 -21.81 -10.93 4.73
C LYS A 17 -22.02 -11.24 3.26
N HIS A 18 -23.29 -11.26 2.84
CA HIS A 18 -23.65 -11.44 1.43
C HIS A 18 -23.37 -10.20 0.57
N LEU A 19 -23.32 -9.01 1.16
CA LEU A 19 -23.12 -7.75 0.44
C LEU A 19 -22.16 -6.84 1.22
N TRP A 20 -21.18 -6.31 0.50
CA TRP A 20 -20.18 -5.38 0.99
C TRP A 20 -20.30 -4.04 0.26
N LYS A 21 -20.06 -2.95 0.98
CA LYS A 21 -20.02 -1.60 0.39
C LYS A 21 -18.67 -0.99 0.73
N ILE A 22 -17.80 -0.83 -0.27
CA ILE A 22 -16.42 -0.34 -0.05
C ILE A 22 -16.21 1.00 -0.78
N ALA A 23 -15.41 1.87 -0.18
CA ALA A 23 -14.95 3.12 -0.79
C ALA A 23 -13.48 2.98 -1.18
N VAL A 24 -13.22 2.91 -2.49
CA VAL A 24 -11.88 2.63 -3.04
C VAL A 24 -11.51 3.61 -4.14
N ARG A 25 -10.22 3.82 -4.32
CA ARG A 25 -9.64 4.45 -5.51
C ARG A 25 -9.15 3.35 -6.45
N ILE A 26 -9.45 3.50 -7.73
CA ILE A 26 -8.90 2.64 -8.77
C ILE A 26 -7.54 3.21 -9.18
N THR A 27 -6.48 2.41 -9.10
CA THR A 27 -5.13 2.86 -9.44
C THR A 27 -4.67 2.40 -10.81
N GLN A 28 -5.09 1.22 -11.24
CA GLN A 28 -4.81 0.67 -12.55
C GLN A 28 -6.02 -0.09 -13.06
N ILE A 29 -6.22 -0.06 -14.38
CA ILE A 29 -7.31 -0.73 -15.08
C ILE A 29 -6.74 -1.28 -16.38
N TRP A 30 -7.05 -2.53 -16.70
CA TRP A 30 -6.74 -3.08 -18.01
C TRP A 30 -7.83 -4.02 -18.52
N TYR A 31 -8.04 -3.99 -19.84
CA TYR A 31 -9.00 -4.81 -20.54
C TYR A 31 -8.31 -6.09 -21.01
N VAL A 32 -8.75 -7.23 -20.50
CA VAL A 32 -8.27 -8.54 -20.94
C VAL A 32 -9.24 -9.06 -21.97
N GLN A 33 -8.89 -8.88 -23.24
CA GLN A 33 -9.68 -9.42 -24.35
C GLN A 33 -9.08 -10.76 -24.76
N ILE A 34 -9.75 -11.85 -24.40
CA ILE A 34 -9.39 -13.19 -24.86
C ILE A 34 -10.07 -13.37 -26.23
N PRO A 35 -9.35 -13.76 -27.31
CA PRO A 35 -9.88 -13.77 -28.67
C PRO A 35 -11.20 -14.55 -28.88
N SER A 36 -11.51 -15.49 -27.99
CA SER A 36 -12.68 -16.38 -28.06
C SER A 36 -13.68 -16.23 -26.91
N LYS A 37 -13.49 -15.29 -25.97
CA LYS A 37 -14.38 -15.10 -24.81
C LYS A 37 -14.79 -13.64 -24.64
N LEU A 38 -15.93 -13.43 -23.98
CA LEU A 38 -16.32 -12.13 -23.42
C LEU A 38 -15.13 -11.56 -22.64
N GLY A 39 -14.68 -10.36 -23.03
CA GLY A 39 -13.56 -9.70 -22.37
C GLY A 39 -13.87 -9.46 -20.89
N HIS A 40 -12.84 -9.54 -20.05
CA HIS A 40 -12.96 -9.24 -18.63
C HIS A 40 -12.13 -7.99 -18.28
N LEU A 41 -12.57 -7.26 -17.26
CA LEU A 41 -11.89 -6.08 -16.74
C LEU A 41 -11.12 -6.47 -15.49
N GLU A 42 -9.82 -6.20 -15.49
CA GLU A 42 -8.98 -6.37 -14.31
C GLU A 42 -8.60 -4.98 -13.78
N MET A 43 -8.59 -4.84 -12.45
CA MET A 43 -8.42 -3.56 -11.78
C MET A 43 -7.63 -3.74 -10.50
N ILE A 44 -6.78 -2.76 -10.18
CA ILE A 44 -6.17 -2.64 -8.85
C ILE A 44 -6.92 -1.57 -8.07
N LEU A 45 -7.45 -1.97 -6.91
CA LEU A 45 -8.20 -1.12 -5.99
C LEU A 45 -7.37 -0.82 -4.74
N MET A 46 -7.39 0.42 -4.29
CA MET A 46 -6.77 0.84 -3.03
C MET A 46 -7.78 1.58 -2.16
N ASP A 47 -7.90 1.19 -0.90
CA ASP A 47 -8.69 1.95 0.09
C ASP A 47 -7.80 2.94 0.87
N SER A 48 -8.44 3.80 1.66
CA SER A 48 -7.74 4.81 2.46
C SER A 48 -6.82 4.21 3.52
N LYS A 49 -7.08 2.99 3.99
CA LYS A 49 -6.29 2.34 5.04
C LYS A 49 -4.96 1.84 4.50
N VAL A 50 -4.95 1.26 3.31
CA VAL A 50 -3.71 0.86 2.62
C VAL A 50 -2.85 2.08 2.32
N ILE A 51 -3.44 3.20 1.88
CA ILE A 51 -2.72 4.46 1.63
C ILE A 51 -2.06 4.98 2.92
N GLN A 52 -2.80 5.01 4.03
CA GLN A 52 -2.25 5.44 5.33
C GLN A 52 -1.07 4.58 5.76
N ASN A 53 -1.20 3.25 5.65
CA ASN A 53 -0.14 2.31 6.03
C ASN A 53 1.10 2.48 5.14
N PHE A 54 0.91 2.68 3.83
CA PHE A 54 2.02 2.91 2.89
C PHE A 54 2.75 4.22 3.19
N ILE A 55 2.03 5.31 3.43
CA ILE A 55 2.62 6.60 3.80
C ILE A 55 3.38 6.49 5.11
N LEU A 56 2.80 5.83 6.12
CA LEU A 56 3.47 5.61 7.41
C LEU A 56 4.74 4.78 7.24
N PHE A 57 4.71 3.74 6.41
CA PHE A 57 5.88 2.93 6.10
C PHE A 57 6.98 3.76 5.44
N VAL A 58 6.67 4.55 4.41
CA VAL A 58 7.65 5.42 3.73
C VAL A 58 8.24 6.44 4.71
N ASN A 59 7.37 7.11 5.48
CA ASN A 59 7.79 8.13 6.44
C ASN A 59 8.65 7.57 7.58
N LEU A 60 8.49 6.28 7.92
CA LEU A 60 9.31 5.61 8.93
C LEU A 60 10.61 5.04 8.34
N PHE A 61 10.55 4.51 7.11
CA PHE A 61 11.67 3.79 6.49
C PHE A 61 12.78 4.73 5.99
N GLU A 62 12.42 5.80 5.29
CA GLU A 62 13.37 6.79 4.77
C GLU A 62 14.32 7.38 5.84
N PRO A 63 13.82 7.89 6.98
CA PRO A 63 14.72 8.40 8.02
C PRO A 63 15.56 7.30 8.66
N LEU A 64 15.05 6.07 8.76
CA LEU A 64 15.81 4.94 9.30
C LEU A 64 17.00 4.56 8.40
N LEU A 65 16.80 4.64 7.08
CA LEU A 65 17.85 4.43 6.09
C LEU A 65 18.94 5.51 6.20
N LEU A 66 18.53 6.77 6.32
CA LEU A 66 19.44 7.91 6.53
C LEU A 66 20.26 7.77 7.83
N ILE A 67 19.63 7.36 8.93
CA ILE A 67 20.31 7.14 10.22
C ILE A 67 21.36 6.03 10.09
N LYS A 68 21.03 4.91 9.41
CA LYS A 68 22.00 3.84 9.16
C LYS A 68 23.19 4.31 8.34
N THR A 69 22.96 5.10 7.29
CA THR A 69 24.03 5.65 6.46
C THR A 69 24.91 6.62 7.26
N PHE A 70 24.31 7.47 8.10
CA PHE A 70 25.05 8.40 8.96
C PHE A 70 25.90 7.67 10.00
N TYR A 71 25.35 6.63 10.64
CA TYR A 71 26.07 5.78 11.58
C TYR A 71 27.28 5.10 10.93
N PHE A 72 27.11 4.54 9.72
CA PHE A 72 28.21 3.94 8.95
C PHE A 72 29.32 4.95 8.61
N LEU A 73 28.95 6.19 8.27
CA LEU A 73 29.92 7.27 8.04
C LEU A 73 30.69 7.67 9.30
N LEU A 74 30.04 7.66 10.47
CA LEU A 74 30.70 7.94 11.74
C LEU A 74 31.67 6.82 12.15
N GLU A 75 31.31 5.55 11.96
CA GLU A 75 32.18 4.41 12.27
C GLU A 75 33.35 4.27 11.29
N GLY A 76 33.13 4.58 10.00
CA GLY A 76 34.18 4.51 8.96
C GLY A 76 35.30 5.55 9.10
N GLY A 77 35.15 6.55 9.96
CA GLY A 77 36.12 7.63 10.17
C GLY A 77 37.20 7.38 11.24
N GLN A 78 37.13 6.28 12.01
CA GLN A 78 38.09 6.01 13.11
C GLN A 78 39.24 5.05 12.77
N ASN A 79 39.33 4.54 11.53
CA ASN A 79 40.33 3.51 11.18
C ASN A 79 41.50 3.99 10.31
N THR A 80 41.75 5.30 10.18
CA THR A 80 42.91 5.83 9.42
C THR A 80 43.71 6.84 10.21
N SER A 81 44.27 6.44 11.35
CA SER A 81 45.45 7.09 11.92
C SER A 81 46.15 6.14 12.88
N VAL A 82 46.92 5.18 12.36
CA VAL A 82 48.07 4.66 13.10
C VAL A 82 49.26 4.65 12.13
N SER A 83 50.19 5.53 12.49
CA SER A 83 51.58 5.71 12.06
C SER A 83 52.40 4.44 12.01
#